data_AF-A0A233HCF6-F1
#
_entry.id   AF-A0A233HCF6-F1
#
_cell.length_a   1.000
_cell.length_b   1.000
_cell.length_c   1.000
_cell.angle_alpha   90.00
_cell.angle_beta   90.00
_cell.angle_gamma   90.00
#
_symmetry.space_group_name_H-M   'P 1'
#
loop_
_entity.id
_entity.type
_entity.pdbx_description
1 polymer ?
#
loop_
_entity_poly.entity_id
_entity_poly.type
_entity_poly.pdbx_seq_one_letter_code
_entity_poly.pdbx_strand_id
1 'polypeptide(L)' 'MIIKTEKIEVTTLHEAMIFFRGNQSQAAIKLAVNRGTLRKYLSNGGKQLVRVHRDEFSEIASLELING' A
#
# COMPACT_ATOMS: atom_id res chain seq x y z
N MET A 1 27.47 -6.13 11.57
CA MET A 1 26.57 -6.60 10.50
C MET A 1 25.17 -6.13 10.85
N ILE A 2 24.65 -5.10 10.18
CA ILE A 2 23.27 -4.66 10.40
C ILE A 2 22.39 -5.54 9.51
N ILE A 3 21.65 -6.47 10.11
CA ILE A 3 20.59 -7.20 9.41
C ILE A 3 19.36 -6.30 9.45
N LYS A 4 19.11 -5.52 8.38
CA LYS A 4 17.84 -4.82 8.23
C LYS A 4 16.82 -5.83 7.72
N THR A 5 15.87 -6.19 8.57
CA THR A 5 14.83 -7.16 8.22
C THR A 5 13.62 -6.37 7.73
N GLU A 6 13.48 -6.21 6.42
CA GLU A 6 12.26 -5.63 5.84
C GLU A 6 11.13 -6.65 6.00
N LYS A 7 10.12 -6.31 6.81
CA LYS A 7 8.89 -7.10 6.88
C LYS A 7 8.07 -6.79 5.65
N ILE A 8 8.04 -7.74 4.72
CA ILE A 8 7.20 -7.68 3.53
C ILE A 8 5.88 -8.36 3.85
N GLU A 9 4.79 -7.61 3.81
CA GLU A 9 3.42 -8.10 3.96
C GLU A 9 2.68 -7.98 2.63
N VAL A 10 1.80 -8.93 2.31
CA VAL A 10 0.92 -8.85 1.14
C VAL A 10 -0.52 -8.83 1.61
N THR A 11 -1.30 -7.87 1.10
CA THR A 11 -2.69 -7.65 1.46
C THR A 11 -3.47 -7.12 0.26
N THR A 12 -4.79 -7.03 0.35
CA THR A 12 -5.59 -6.35 -0.68
C THR A 12 -5.47 -4.83 -0.56
N LEU A 13 -5.70 -4.12 -1.66
CA LEU A 13 -5.74 -2.66 -1.66
C LEU A 13 -6.81 -2.15 -0.68
N HIS A 14 -7.96 -2.83 -0.59
CA HIS A 14 -9.02 -2.48 0.35
C HIS A 14 -8.55 -2.53 1.81
N GLU A 15 -7.86 -3.60 2.20
CA GLU A 15 -7.30 -3.74 3.56
C GLU A 15 -6.16 -2.75 3.81
N ALA A 16 -5.30 -2.51 2.82
CA ALA A 16 -4.22 -1.53 2.94
C ALA A 16 -4.74 -0.10 3.22
N MET A 17 -5.97 0.24 2.81
CA MET A 17 -6.57 1.54 3.13
C MET A 17 -6.77 1.76 4.63
N ILE A 18 -6.86 0.70 5.44
CA ILE A 18 -7.01 0.79 6.90
C ILE A 18 -5.79 1.50 7.50
N PHE A 19 -4.60 1.23 6.98
CA PHE A 19 -3.36 1.85 7.47
C PHE A 19 -3.36 3.38 7.30
N PHE A 20 -4.08 3.88 6.30
CA PHE A 20 -4.20 5.31 6.02
C PHE A 20 -5.50 5.92 6.56
N ARG A 21 -6.27 5.16 7.36
CA ARG A 21 -7.60 5.59 7.86
C ARG A 21 -8.52 6.07 6.74
N GLY A 22 -8.44 5.41 5.57
CA GLY A 22 -9.21 5.80 4.38
C GLY A 22 -8.67 7.00 3.60
N ASN A 23 -7.52 7.59 3.98
CA ASN A 23 -6.92 8.72 3.27
C ASN A 23 -6.35 8.29 1.91
N GLN A 24 -7.18 8.40 0.88
CA GLN A 24 -6.83 8.03 -0.50
C GLN A 24 -5.67 8.86 -1.07
N SER A 25 -5.49 10.11 -0.63
CA SER A 25 -4.36 10.93 -1.10
C SER A 25 -3.03 10.37 -0.60
N GLN A 26 -2.95 10.01 0.69
CA GLN A 26 -1.74 9.39 1.26
C GLN A 26 -1.48 8.00 0.68
N ALA A 27 -2.51 7.17 0.56
CA ALA A 27 -2.38 5.84 -0.04
C ALA A 27 -1.91 5.92 -1.51
N ALA A 28 -2.44 6.87 -2.29
CA ALA A 28 -2.04 7.08 -3.69
C ALA A 28 -0.57 7.50 -3.80
N ILE A 29 -0.11 8.38 -2.91
CA ILE A 29 1.31 8.78 -2.82
C ILE A 29 2.18 7.55 -2.51
N LYS A 30 1.80 6.75 -1.52
CA LYS A 30 2.56 5.57 -1.09
C LYS A 30 2.59 4.45 -2.14
N LEU A 31 1.53 4.33 -2.93
CA LEU A 31 1.41 3.38 -4.05
C LEU A 31 2.00 3.93 -5.36
N ALA A 32 2.46 5.19 -5.39
CA ALA A 32 2.96 5.88 -6.57
C ALA A 32 1.98 5.89 -7.77
N VAL A 33 0.67 6.00 -7.50
CA VAL A 33 -0.37 6.14 -8.53
C VAL A 33 -1.10 7.46 -8.39
N ASN A 34 -1.74 7.93 -9.46
CA ASN A 34 -2.64 9.05 -9.33
C ASN A 34 -3.89 8.67 -8.50
N ARG A 35 -4.47 9.64 -7.78
CA ARG A 35 -5.65 9.41 -6.92
C ARG A 35 -6.87 8.89 -7.70
N GLY A 36 -7.01 9.25 -8.97
CA GLY A 36 -8.11 8.78 -9.82
C GLY A 36 -8.04 7.29 -10.13
N THR A 37 -6.84 6.77 -10.39
CA THR A 37 -6.56 5.35 -10.58
C THR A 37 -6.80 4.57 -9.30
N LEU A 38 -6.31 5.07 -8.15
CA LEU A 38 -6.60 4.48 -6.84
C LEU A 38 -8.12 4.39 -6.62
N ARG A 39 -8.86 5.47 -6.91
CA ARG A 39 -10.33 5.50 -6.79
C ARG A 39 -10.99 4.43 -7.67
N LYS A 40 -10.52 4.23 -8.91
CA LYS A 40 -11.04 3.17 -9.80
C LYS A 40 -10.79 1.76 -9.26
N TYR A 41 -9.61 1.51 -8.69
CA TYR A 41 -9.33 0.23 -8.05
C TYR A 41 -10.25 -0.03 -6.87
N LEU A 42 -10.45 0.98 -6.01
CA LEU A 42 -11.34 0.90 -4.85
C LEU A 42 -12.82 0.74 -5.26
N SER A 43 -13.29 1.44 -6.30
CA SER A 43 -14.66 1.26 -6.81
C SER A 43 -14.91 -0.14 -7.37
N ASN A 44 -13.86 -0.81 -7.86
CA ASN A 44 -13.90 -2.19 -8.32
C ASN A 44 -13.67 -3.21 -7.17
N GLY A 45 -13.84 -2.78 -5.93
CA GLY A 45 -13.74 -3.62 -4.73
C GLY A 45 -12.34 -3.74 -4.13
N GLY A 46 -11.32 -3.05 -4.68
CA GLY A 46 -9.98 -2.97 -4.09
C GLY A 46 -9.28 -4.33 -3.95
N LYS A 47 -9.54 -5.28 -4.85
CA LYS A 47 -9.04 -6.66 -4.78
C LYS A 47 -7.59 -6.82 -5.26
N GLN A 48 -6.98 -5.77 -5.78
CA GLN A 48 -5.59 -5.80 -6.22
C GLN A 48 -4.69 -6.13 -5.02
N LEU A 49 -3.75 -7.04 -5.23
CA LEU A 49 -2.76 -7.35 -4.21
C LEU A 49 -1.70 -6.25 -4.18
N VAL A 50 -1.45 -5.75 -2.98
CA VAL A 50 -0.40 -4.78 -2.70
C VAL A 50 0.61 -5.41 -1.75
N ARG A 51 1.89 -5.22 -2.08
CA ARG A 51 3.00 -5.47 -1.18
C ARG A 51 3.18 -4.22 -0.32
N VAL A 52 3.23 -4.41 1.00
CA VAL A 52 3.44 -3.37 1.99
C VAL A 52 4.88 -3.45 2.43
N HIS A 53 5.61 -2.36 2.20
CA HIS A 53 6.98 -2.20 2.65
C HIS A 53 7.00 -1.35 3.90
N ARG A 54 7.53 -1.89 5.00
CA ARG A 54 7.68 -1.19 6.27
C ARG A 54 9.13 -0.84 6.55
N ASP A 55 9.36 0.30 7.16
CA ASP A 55 10.69 0.71 7.62
C ASP A 55 11.10 0.02 8.92
N GLU A 56 12.28 0.39 9.45
CA GLU A 56 12.82 -0.14 10.71
C GLU A 56 11.98 0.21 11.95
N PHE A 57 11.05 1.17 11.84
CA PHE A 57 10.09 1.55 12.88
C PHE A 57 8.72 0.90 12.67
N SER A 58 8.58 -0.02 11.71
CA SER A 58 7.32 -0.66 11.30
C SER A 58 6.29 0.29 10.67
N GLU A 59 6.70 1.51 10.29
CA GLU A 59 5.86 2.47 9.59
C GLU A 59 5.81 2.14 8.09
N ILE A 60 4.72 2.53 7.41
CA ILE A 60 4.58 2.23 5.98
C ILE A 60 5.48 3.14 5.16
N ALA A 61 6.53 2.56 4.60
CA ALA A 61 7.46 3.23 3.71
C ALA A 61 6.84 3.42 2.31
N SER A 62 6.33 2.34 1.72
CA SER A 62 5.70 2.33 0.40
C SER A 62 4.71 1.17 0.23
N LEU A 63 3.89 1.27 -0.82
CA LEU A 63 3.07 0.18 -1.33
C LEU A 63 3.45 -0.11 -2.78
N GLU A 64 3.33 -1.36 -3.20
CA GLU A 64 3.62 -1.79 -4.56
C GLU A 64 2.51 -2.73 -5.06
N LEU A 65 1.95 -2.46 -6.23
CA LEU A 65 0.99 -3.37 -6.86
C LEU A 65 1.72 -4.61 -7.38
N ILE A 66 1.24 -5.79 -7.01
CA ILE A 66 1.91 -7.05 -7.39
C ILE A 66 1.64 -7.43 -8.85
N ASN A 67 0.57 -6.91 -9.46
CA ASN A 67 0.22 -7.11 -10.89
C ASN A 67 -0.62 -5.91 -11.41
N GLY A 68 0.00 -4.73 -11.50
CA GLY A 68 -0.65 -3.50 -12.00
C GLY A 68 -1.13 -3.58 -13.45
#